data_AF-A0A7W0Y3I3-F1
#
_entry.id   AF-A0A7W0Y3I3-F1
#
_cell.length_a   1.000
_cell.length_b   1.000
_cell.length_c   1.000
_cell.angle_alpha   90.00
_cell.angle_beta   90.00
_cell.angle_gamma   90.00
#
_symmetry.space_group_name_H-M   'P 1'
#
loop_
_entity.id
_entity.type
_entity.pdbx_description
1 polymer ?
#
loop_
_entity_poly.entity_id
_entity_poly.type
_entity_poly.pdbx_seq_one_letter_code
_entity_poly.pdbx_strand_id
1 'polypeptide(L)'
;MGAELSDLRRLKEWCDSGRGTAVTVAIERLVLRLGQVAVPLLGRELRGHDPKRRDAARGALMIAATSARTRVLTELRTIASAGADESKVAALGLLAELGERGTAQFTNPPAMQRRSALALAQQLESRSDVASAADLVVRQIRETDIFELLLAMREVAPDPAVWLADELVLRLDLDPAIRTRITELLADPSVASRTTAPTSPRARRPPRPT
;
A
#
# COMPACT_ATOMS: atom_id res chain seq x y z
N MET A 1 -26.30 14.79 -23.38
CA MET A 1 -26.21 14.87 -21.91
C MET A 1 -26.94 13.73 -21.17
N GLY A 2 -28.09 13.23 -21.62
CA GLY A 2 -28.82 12.16 -20.87
C GLY A 2 -28.09 10.82 -20.76
N ALA A 3 -27.39 10.37 -21.82
CA ALA A 3 -26.68 9.09 -21.82
C ALA A 3 -25.49 9.05 -20.84
N GLU A 4 -24.70 10.13 -20.79
CA GLU A 4 -23.53 10.25 -19.91
C GLU A 4 -23.90 10.20 -18.43
N LEU A 5 -24.99 10.87 -18.03
CA LEU A 5 -25.50 10.82 -16.66
C LEU A 5 -26.02 9.43 -16.30
N SER A 6 -26.67 8.74 -17.24
CA SER A 6 -27.09 7.34 -17.06
C SER A 6 -25.89 6.41 -16.88
N ASP A 7 -24.85 6.61 -17.69
CA ASP A 7 -23.61 5.83 -17.64
C ASP A 7 -22.84 6.05 -16.33
N LEU A 8 -22.76 7.30 -15.83
CA LEU A 8 -22.18 7.62 -14.52
C LEU A 8 -22.98 6.99 -13.37
N ARG A 9 -24.31 6.99 -13.45
CA ARG A 9 -25.16 6.33 -12.44
C ARG A 9 -24.90 4.82 -12.41
N ARG A 10 -24.85 4.19 -13.58
CA ARG A 10 -24.55 2.76 -13.71
C ARG A 10 -23.16 2.42 -13.17
N LEU A 11 -22.15 3.26 -13.44
CA LEU A 11 -20.81 3.09 -12.89
C LEU A 11 -20.81 3.20 -11.37
N LYS A 12 -21.55 4.17 -10.83
CA LYS A 12 -21.72 4.33 -9.38
C LYS A 12 -22.40 3.11 -8.74
N GLU A 13 -23.51 2.64 -9.31
CA GLU A 13 -24.24 1.46 -8.83
C GLU A 13 -23.35 0.21 -8.82
N TRP A 14 -22.50 0.06 -9.84
CA TRP A 14 -21.52 -1.02 -9.86
C TRP A 14 -20.52 -0.91 -8.71
N CYS A 15 -19.92 0.27 -8.48
CA CYS A 15 -19.06 0.49 -7.32
C CYS A 15 -19.77 0.15 -6.00
N ASP A 16 -20.98 0.67 -5.81
CA ASP A 16 -21.78 0.47 -4.59
C ASP A 16 -22.16 -1.00 -4.37
N SER A 17 -22.31 -1.80 -5.43
CA SER A 17 -22.73 -3.19 -5.32
C SER A 17 -21.69 -4.09 -4.65
N GLY A 18 -20.41 -3.72 -4.66
CA GLY A 18 -19.31 -4.55 -4.13
C GLY A 18 -19.22 -5.96 -4.75
N ARG A 19 -19.97 -6.21 -5.85
CA ARG A 19 -20.08 -7.51 -6.52
C ARG A 19 -18.96 -7.64 -7.55
N GLY A 20 -17.79 -8.01 -7.05
CA GLY A 20 -16.61 -8.34 -7.85
C GLY A 20 -15.63 -7.19 -7.95
N THR A 21 -14.46 -7.38 -7.33
CA THR A 21 -13.24 -6.60 -7.63
C THR A 21 -12.83 -6.75 -9.10
N ALA A 22 -13.29 -7.82 -9.77
CA ALA A 22 -13.07 -8.06 -11.17
C ALA A 22 -13.92 -7.12 -12.03
N VAL A 23 -13.24 -6.30 -12.84
CA VAL A 23 -13.92 -5.47 -13.84
C VAL A 23 -14.49 -6.37 -14.94
N THR A 24 -15.79 -6.27 -15.18
CA THR A 24 -16.43 -6.98 -16.31
C THR A 24 -16.23 -6.21 -17.61
N VAL A 25 -16.27 -6.91 -18.75
CA VAL A 25 -16.20 -6.30 -20.10
C VAL A 25 -17.22 -5.16 -20.28
N ALA A 26 -18.40 -5.28 -19.66
CA ALA A 26 -19.43 -4.25 -19.71
C ALA A 26 -19.00 -2.97 -18.98
N ILE A 27 -18.37 -3.10 -17.80
CA ILE A 27 -17.87 -1.96 -17.02
C ILE A 27 -16.62 -1.36 -17.68
N GLU A 28 -15.73 -2.19 -18.23
CA GLU A 28 -14.59 -1.69 -18.99
C GLU A 28 -15.04 -0.80 -20.15
N ARG A 29 -15.97 -1.27 -20.98
CA ARG A 29 -16.54 -0.47 -22.09
C ARG A 29 -17.23 0.80 -21.60
N LEU A 30 -17.86 0.76 -20.44
CA LEU A 30 -18.50 1.92 -19.82
C LEU A 30 -17.45 2.96 -19.40
N VAL A 31 -16.40 2.53 -18.71
CA VAL A 31 -15.29 3.39 -18.28
C VAL A 31 -14.57 4.00 -19.46
N LEU A 32 -14.26 3.21 -20.50
CA LEU A 32 -13.61 3.70 -21.72
C LEU A 32 -14.46 4.76 -22.44
N ARG A 33 -15.78 4.58 -22.47
CA ARG A 33 -16.72 5.52 -23.09
C ARG A 33 -16.84 6.83 -22.31
N LEU A 34 -16.86 6.76 -20.98
CA LEU A 34 -16.88 7.93 -20.11
C LEU A 34 -15.53 8.66 -20.10
N GLY A 35 -14.42 7.92 -20.26
CA GLY A 35 -13.06 8.46 -20.29
C GLY A 35 -12.77 9.35 -19.08
N GLN A 36 -12.33 10.58 -19.34
CA GLN A 36 -11.98 11.54 -18.30
C GLN A 36 -13.14 11.94 -17.37
N VAL A 37 -14.39 11.82 -17.84
CA VAL A 37 -15.60 12.19 -17.07
C VAL A 37 -15.79 11.25 -15.87
N ALA A 38 -15.36 9.98 -15.99
CA ALA A 38 -15.46 9.03 -14.89
C ALA A 38 -14.47 9.33 -13.73
N VAL A 39 -13.36 10.03 -14.01
CA VAL A 39 -12.24 10.17 -13.06
C VAL A 39 -12.64 10.81 -11.73
N PRO A 40 -13.40 11.93 -11.68
CA PRO A 40 -13.80 12.51 -10.39
C PRO A 40 -14.69 11.59 -9.55
N LEU A 41 -15.60 10.84 -10.19
CA LEU A 41 -16.42 9.84 -9.50
C LEU A 41 -15.54 8.76 -8.91
N LEU A 42 -14.69 8.14 -9.72
CA LEU A 42 -13.81 7.06 -9.28
C LEU A 42 -12.80 7.54 -8.22
N GLY A 43 -12.30 8.77 -8.34
CA GLY A 43 -11.45 9.38 -7.32
C GLY A 43 -12.18 9.58 -5.99
N ARG A 44 -13.48 9.91 -6.00
CA ARG A 44 -14.30 9.96 -4.78
C ARG A 44 -14.50 8.57 -4.17
N GLU A 45 -14.78 7.57 -4.99
CA GLU A 45 -14.93 6.19 -4.56
C GLU A 45 -13.62 5.64 -3.95
N LEU A 46 -12.47 5.97 -4.55
CA LEU A 46 -11.14 5.61 -4.04
C LEU A 46 -10.82 6.27 -2.69
N ARG A 47 -11.42 7.43 -2.39
CA ARG A 47 -11.30 8.09 -1.08
C ARG A 47 -12.21 7.51 0.00
N GLY A 48 -13.19 6.67 -0.38
CA GLY A 48 -14.20 6.13 0.54
C GLY A 48 -13.63 5.14 1.56
N HIS A 49 -14.34 4.95 2.67
CA HIS A 49 -13.91 4.03 3.74
C HIS A 49 -14.14 2.56 3.41
N ASP A 50 -15.06 2.25 2.49
CA ASP A 50 -15.38 0.88 2.09
C ASP A 50 -14.26 0.29 1.20
N PRO A 51 -13.53 -0.74 1.66
CA PRO A 51 -12.44 -1.34 0.89
C PRO A 51 -12.92 -1.93 -0.44
N LYS A 52 -14.13 -2.51 -0.52
CA LYS A 52 -14.62 -3.10 -1.78
C LYS A 52 -14.86 -2.04 -2.85
N ARG A 53 -15.39 -0.88 -2.46
CA ARG A 53 -15.59 0.27 -3.35
C ARG A 53 -14.26 0.85 -3.81
N ARG A 54 -13.25 0.91 -2.92
CA ARG A 54 -11.90 1.36 -3.29
C ARG A 54 -11.24 0.43 -4.31
N ASP A 55 -11.34 -0.88 -4.13
CA ASP A 55 -10.76 -1.86 -5.05
C ASP A 55 -11.42 -1.79 -6.43
N ALA A 56 -12.76 -1.69 -6.47
CA ALA A 56 -13.50 -1.47 -7.71
C ALA A 56 -13.07 -0.16 -8.39
N ALA A 57 -12.95 0.93 -7.63
CA ALA A 57 -12.51 2.22 -8.15
C ALA A 57 -11.06 2.17 -8.68
N ARG A 58 -10.15 1.45 -8.01
CA ARG A 58 -8.77 1.24 -8.45
C ARG A 58 -8.73 0.54 -9.81
N GLY A 59 -9.47 -0.58 -9.96
CA GLY A 59 -9.55 -1.31 -11.23
C GLY A 59 -10.14 -0.45 -12.36
N ALA A 60 -11.19 0.31 -12.09
CA ALA A 60 -11.76 1.23 -13.07
C ALA A 60 -10.82 2.39 -13.42
N LEU A 61 -10.05 2.94 -12.48
CA LEU A 61 -9.06 3.98 -12.76
C LEU A 61 -7.91 3.47 -13.62
N MET A 62 -7.49 2.20 -13.44
CA MET A 62 -6.51 1.57 -14.31
C MET A 62 -6.99 1.55 -15.77
N ILE A 63 -8.25 1.17 -16.00
CA ILE A 63 -8.86 1.18 -17.33
C ILE A 63 -8.98 2.62 -17.86
N ALA A 64 -9.45 3.57 -17.04
CA ALA A 64 -9.57 4.97 -17.42
C ALA A 64 -8.20 5.58 -17.82
N ALA A 65 -7.10 5.10 -17.24
CA ALA A 65 -5.76 5.57 -17.57
C ALA A 65 -5.36 5.28 -19.02
N THR A 66 -6.00 4.30 -19.69
CA THR A 66 -5.72 3.99 -21.11
C THR A 66 -6.12 5.12 -22.06
N SER A 67 -7.15 5.91 -21.72
CA SER A 67 -7.65 7.02 -22.54
C SER A 67 -7.53 8.39 -21.87
N ALA A 68 -7.37 8.45 -20.54
CA ALA A 68 -7.35 9.67 -19.75
C ALA A 68 -6.16 9.72 -18.77
N ARG A 69 -5.00 9.17 -19.15
CA ARG A 69 -3.80 9.02 -18.30
C ARG A 69 -3.47 10.28 -17.48
N THR A 70 -3.27 11.42 -18.13
CA THR A 70 -2.90 12.68 -17.44
C THR A 70 -3.90 13.07 -16.36
N ARG A 71 -5.20 12.90 -16.62
CA ARG A 71 -6.25 13.24 -15.65
C ARG A 71 -6.24 12.26 -14.47
N VAL A 72 -6.09 10.97 -14.73
CA VAL A 72 -5.96 9.94 -13.69
C VAL A 72 -4.75 10.22 -12.80
N LEU A 73 -3.57 10.49 -13.38
CA LEU A 73 -2.36 10.78 -12.61
C LEU A 73 -2.52 12.00 -11.71
N THR A 74 -3.12 13.08 -12.21
CA THR A 74 -3.41 14.28 -11.41
C THR A 74 -4.33 13.98 -10.24
N GLU A 75 -5.41 13.21 -10.48
CA GLU A 75 -6.34 12.81 -9.42
C GLU A 75 -5.64 11.95 -8.37
N LEU A 76 -4.84 10.96 -8.78
CA LEU A 76 -4.10 10.08 -7.86
C LEU A 76 -3.07 10.82 -7.03
N ARG A 77 -2.31 11.74 -7.62
CA ARG A 77 -1.38 12.60 -6.89
C ARG A 77 -2.10 13.46 -5.85
N THR A 78 -3.30 13.97 -6.19
CA THR A 78 -4.15 14.72 -5.25
C THR A 78 -4.63 13.85 -4.08
N ILE A 79 -4.98 12.59 -4.34
CA ILE A 79 -5.37 11.64 -3.29
C ILE A 79 -4.16 11.28 -2.42
N ALA A 80 -2.99 11.03 -3.02
CA ALA A 80 -1.77 10.73 -2.29
C ALA A 80 -1.32 11.88 -1.37
N SER A 81 -1.56 13.14 -1.75
CA SER A 81 -1.20 14.30 -0.93
C SER A 81 -2.18 14.56 0.22
N ALA A 82 -3.50 14.41 -0.01
CA ALA A 82 -4.52 14.92 0.90
C ALA A 82 -5.54 13.89 1.41
N GLY A 83 -5.46 12.63 0.98
CA GLY A 83 -6.39 11.57 1.39
C GLY A 83 -6.15 11.03 2.81
N ALA A 84 -7.09 10.20 3.28
CA ALA A 84 -6.83 9.31 4.40
C ALA A 84 -5.73 8.29 4.05
N ASP A 85 -5.07 7.71 5.04
CA ASP A 85 -3.91 6.81 4.84
C ASP A 85 -4.24 5.60 3.95
N GLU A 86 -5.44 5.03 4.12
CA GLU A 86 -6.01 3.99 3.27
C GLU A 86 -6.08 4.38 1.79
N SER A 87 -6.57 5.59 1.52
CA SER A 87 -6.77 6.12 0.18
C SER A 87 -5.44 6.53 -0.44
N LYS A 88 -4.52 7.05 0.37
CA LYS A 88 -3.13 7.34 -0.02
C LYS A 88 -2.42 6.08 -0.50
N VAL A 89 -2.52 4.98 0.23
CA VAL A 89 -1.93 3.70 -0.19
C VAL A 89 -2.54 3.18 -1.49
N ALA A 90 -3.86 3.23 -1.62
CA ALA A 90 -4.51 2.82 -2.86
C ALA A 90 -4.04 3.66 -4.05
N ALA A 91 -3.91 4.98 -3.88
CA ALA A 91 -3.43 5.88 -4.91
C ALA A 91 -1.94 5.68 -5.24
N LEU A 92 -1.08 5.49 -4.24
CA LEU A 92 0.35 5.21 -4.45
C LEU A 92 0.58 3.88 -5.17
N GLY A 93 -0.16 2.83 -4.77
CA GLY A 93 -0.09 1.53 -5.45
C GLY A 93 -0.50 1.64 -6.91
N LEU A 94 -1.56 2.39 -7.22
CA LEU A 94 -1.99 2.59 -8.60
C LEU A 94 -1.01 3.46 -9.41
N LEU A 95 -0.40 4.48 -8.79
CA LEU A 95 0.68 5.25 -9.44
C LEU A 95 1.85 4.33 -9.81
N ALA A 96 2.27 3.45 -8.90
CA ALA A 96 3.36 2.51 -9.14
C ALA A 96 3.04 1.53 -10.28
N GLU A 97 1.84 0.95 -10.32
CA GLU A 97 1.38 0.10 -11.42
C GLU A 97 1.36 0.82 -12.77
N LEU A 98 1.09 2.14 -12.76
CA LEU A 98 1.15 2.98 -13.94
C LEU A 98 2.59 3.40 -14.31
N GLY A 99 3.60 2.97 -13.57
CA GLY A 99 5.02 3.33 -13.78
C GLY A 99 5.40 4.71 -13.24
N GLU A 100 4.57 5.30 -12.38
CA GLU A 100 4.78 6.63 -11.80
C GLU A 100 5.24 6.53 -10.35
N ARG A 101 6.12 7.45 -9.95
CA ARG A 101 6.50 7.60 -8.55
C ARG A 101 5.48 8.49 -7.83
N GLY A 102 5.18 8.14 -6.59
CA GLY A 102 4.34 8.93 -5.70
C GLY A 102 4.96 9.04 -4.32
N THR A 103 4.62 10.11 -3.61
CA THR A 103 4.99 10.31 -2.20
C THR A 103 3.75 10.68 -1.41
N ALA A 104 3.63 10.17 -0.19
CA ALA A 104 2.57 10.55 0.73
C ALA A 104 3.14 10.75 2.13
N GLN A 105 2.55 11.67 2.87
CA GLN A 105 2.77 11.79 4.31
C GLN A 105 1.61 11.09 5.00
N PHE A 106 1.89 10.00 5.71
CA PHE A 106 0.85 9.26 6.44
C PHE A 106 0.61 9.89 7.80
N THR A 107 -0.63 9.86 8.26
CA THR A 107 -0.99 10.29 9.61
C THR A 107 -0.44 9.32 10.65
N ASN A 108 -0.41 8.02 10.36
CA ASN A 108 0.22 7.00 11.20
C ASN A 108 1.21 6.13 10.41
N PRO A 109 2.44 6.63 10.16
CA PRO A 109 3.46 5.88 9.42
C PRO A 109 3.77 4.50 10.00
N PRO A 110 3.92 4.31 11.34
CA PRO A 110 4.16 2.98 11.91
C PRO A 110 3.04 1.98 11.65
N ALA A 111 1.77 2.38 11.78
CA ALA A 111 0.65 1.49 11.48
C ALA A 111 0.63 1.10 9.99
N MET A 112 0.98 2.05 9.12
CA MET A 112 1.06 1.81 7.69
C MET A 112 2.18 0.86 7.31
N GLN A 113 3.34 1.00 7.95
CA GLN A 113 4.48 0.11 7.78
C GLN A 113 4.14 -1.32 8.22
N ARG A 114 3.56 -1.50 9.41
CA ARG A 114 3.10 -2.81 9.90
C ARG A 114 2.09 -3.46 8.97
N ARG A 115 1.11 -2.69 8.48
CA ARG A 115 0.12 -3.22 7.53
C ARG A 115 0.76 -3.67 6.22
N SER A 116 1.71 -2.90 5.70
CA SER A 116 2.43 -3.24 4.47
C SER A 116 3.32 -4.46 4.66
N ALA A 117 4.01 -4.55 5.80
CA ALA A 117 4.83 -5.70 6.18
C ALA A 117 3.99 -6.98 6.32
N LEU A 118 2.82 -6.88 6.96
CA LEU A 118 1.88 -8.01 7.08
C LEU A 118 1.36 -8.45 5.72
N ALA A 119 1.01 -7.51 4.84
CA ALA A 119 0.55 -7.82 3.49
C ALA A 119 1.64 -8.52 2.67
N LEU A 120 2.90 -8.07 2.77
CA LEU A 120 4.04 -8.75 2.14
C LEU A 120 4.22 -10.16 2.70
N ALA A 121 4.20 -10.32 4.02
CA ALA A 121 4.37 -11.62 4.68
C ALA A 121 3.31 -12.65 4.24
N GLN A 122 2.07 -12.21 4.04
CA GLN A 122 0.98 -13.06 3.53
C GLN A 122 1.20 -13.56 2.10
N GLN A 123 2.12 -12.97 1.34
CA GLN A 123 2.48 -13.44 -0.02
C GLN A 123 3.67 -14.42 -0.01
N LEU A 124 4.35 -14.63 1.13
CA LEU A 124 5.56 -15.46 1.22
C LEU A 124 5.20 -16.90 1.58
N GLU A 125 4.38 -17.55 0.76
CA GLU A 125 3.88 -18.90 1.03
C GLU A 125 4.89 -19.99 0.63
N SER A 126 5.77 -19.70 -0.33
CA SER A 126 6.76 -20.64 -0.85
C SER A 126 8.16 -20.05 -0.93
N ARG A 127 9.17 -20.91 -1.11
CA ARG A 127 10.56 -20.48 -1.37
C ARG A 127 10.68 -19.63 -2.63
N SER A 128 9.86 -19.90 -3.65
CA SER A 128 9.85 -19.11 -4.89
C SER A 128 9.34 -17.69 -4.64
N ASP A 129 8.34 -17.54 -3.78
CA ASP A 129 7.79 -16.23 -3.41
C ASP A 129 8.80 -15.43 -2.59
N VAL A 130 9.48 -16.08 -1.64
CA VAL A 130 10.57 -15.48 -0.86
C VAL A 130 11.70 -14.99 -1.75
N ALA A 131 12.19 -15.82 -2.68
CA ALA A 131 13.23 -15.43 -3.62
C ALA A 131 12.79 -14.23 -4.50
N SER A 132 11.57 -14.27 -5.02
CA SER A 132 11.01 -13.19 -5.83
C SER A 132 10.84 -11.89 -5.03
N ALA A 133 10.44 -11.98 -3.76
CA ALA A 133 10.35 -10.84 -2.86
C ALA A 133 11.72 -10.26 -2.55
N ALA A 134 12.74 -11.10 -2.31
CA ALA A 134 14.12 -10.64 -2.13
C ALA A 134 14.64 -9.89 -3.37
N ASP A 135 14.38 -10.41 -4.58
CA ASP A 135 14.69 -9.71 -5.84
C ASP A 135 14.05 -8.32 -5.91
N LEU A 136 12.79 -8.18 -5.49
CA LEU A 136 12.10 -6.90 -5.44
C LEU A 136 12.71 -5.95 -4.40
N VAL A 137 13.02 -6.46 -3.19
CA VAL A 137 13.65 -5.69 -2.12
C VAL A 137 14.99 -5.12 -2.59
N VAL A 138 15.87 -5.96 -3.14
CA VAL A 138 17.19 -5.51 -3.63
C VAL A 138 17.06 -4.48 -4.76
N ARG A 139 16.09 -4.64 -5.66
CA ARG A 139 15.93 -3.74 -6.83
C ARG A 139 15.25 -2.41 -6.52
N GLN A 140 14.38 -2.36 -5.51
CA GLN A 140 13.44 -1.25 -5.33
C GLN A 140 13.54 -0.54 -3.99
N ILE A 141 14.16 -1.16 -2.99
CA ILE A 141 14.23 -0.64 -1.63
C ILE A 141 15.64 -0.14 -1.37
N ARG A 142 15.76 1.04 -0.75
CA ARG A 142 17.06 1.55 -0.33
C ARG A 142 17.60 0.68 0.79
N GLU A 143 18.91 0.53 0.85
CA GLU A 143 19.59 -0.32 1.82
C GLU A 143 19.16 -0.04 3.28
N THR A 144 18.99 1.24 3.63
CA THR A 144 18.50 1.66 4.96
C THR A 144 17.10 1.15 5.27
N ASP A 145 16.24 1.11 4.25
CA ASP A 145 14.82 0.80 4.37
C ASP A 145 14.59 -0.73 4.42
N ILE A 146 15.57 -1.53 3.97
CA ILE A 146 15.54 -3.01 4.08
C ILE A 146 15.45 -3.41 5.56
N PHE A 147 16.23 -2.78 6.43
CA PHE A 147 16.22 -3.09 7.86
C PHE A 147 14.90 -2.71 8.52
N GLU A 148 14.36 -1.55 8.17
CA GLU A 148 13.06 -1.10 8.68
C GLU A 148 11.93 -2.03 8.24
N LEU A 149 11.98 -2.54 7.00
CA LEU A 149 11.06 -3.55 6.51
C LEU A 149 11.16 -4.85 7.31
N LEU A 150 12.37 -5.41 7.47
CA LEU A 150 12.57 -6.66 8.21
C LEU A 150 12.16 -6.54 9.68
N LEU A 151 12.41 -5.39 10.31
CA LEU A 151 11.94 -5.09 11.66
C LEU A 151 10.42 -5.07 11.75
N ALA A 152 9.76 -4.36 10.83
CA ALA A 152 8.30 -4.30 10.79
C ALA A 152 7.67 -5.66 10.50
N MET A 153 8.27 -6.47 9.61
CA MET A 153 7.83 -7.83 9.33
C MET A 153 8.01 -8.72 10.55
N ARG A 154 9.17 -8.67 11.22
CA ARG A 154 9.43 -9.48 12.42
C ARG A 154 8.43 -9.21 13.53
N GLU A 155 7.91 -7.99 13.64
CA GLU A 155 6.88 -7.63 14.61
C GLU A 155 5.53 -8.32 14.32
N VAL A 156 5.11 -8.38 13.05
CA VAL A 156 3.76 -8.84 12.66
C VAL A 156 3.71 -10.28 12.14
N ALA A 157 4.84 -10.79 11.64
CA ALA A 157 5.00 -12.11 11.03
C ALA A 157 6.49 -12.56 11.15
N PRO A 158 6.90 -13.09 12.31
CA PRO A 158 8.30 -13.45 12.58
C PRO A 158 8.88 -14.45 11.58
N ASP A 159 8.18 -15.54 11.26
CA ASP A 159 8.73 -16.60 10.41
C ASP A 159 8.96 -16.12 8.96
N PRO A 160 7.99 -15.46 8.28
CA PRO A 160 8.24 -14.85 6.97
C PRO A 160 9.37 -13.82 6.97
N ALA A 161 9.55 -13.08 8.06
CA ALA A 161 10.66 -12.13 8.19
C ALA A 161 12.02 -12.85 8.21
N VAL A 162 12.13 -13.96 8.93
CA VAL A 162 13.33 -14.80 8.97
C VAL A 162 13.61 -15.39 7.58
N TRP A 163 12.60 -15.95 6.91
CA TRP A 163 12.79 -16.54 5.58
C TRP A 163 13.29 -15.52 4.56
N LEU A 164 12.71 -14.32 4.57
CA LEU A 164 13.16 -13.24 3.68
C LEU A 164 14.57 -12.76 4.02
N ALA A 165 14.90 -12.64 5.31
CA ALA A 165 16.22 -12.22 5.74
C ALA A 165 17.30 -13.26 5.39
N ASP A 166 17.02 -14.55 5.59
CA ASP A 166 17.92 -15.64 5.20
C ASP A 166 18.20 -15.62 3.69
N GLU A 167 17.16 -15.44 2.87
CA GLU A 167 17.30 -15.29 1.42
C GLU A 167 18.16 -14.06 1.07
N LEU A 168 17.93 -12.90 1.69
CA LEU A 168 18.72 -11.69 1.45
C LEU A 168 20.21 -11.85 1.84
N VAL A 169 20.51 -12.64 2.88
CA VAL A 169 21.91 -12.96 3.27
C VAL A 169 22.60 -13.85 2.23
N LEU A 170 21.86 -14.61 1.43
CA LEU A 170 22.44 -15.44 0.37
C LEU A 170 22.69 -14.65 -0.94
N ARG A 171 22.13 -13.44 -1.07
CA ARG A 171 22.22 -12.62 -2.29
C ARG A 171 23.60 -11.95 -2.44
N LEU A 172 24.35 -12.40 -3.44
CA LEU A 172 25.72 -11.92 -3.72
C LEU A 172 25.77 -10.48 -4.25
N ASP A 173 24.68 -10.02 -4.86
CA ASP A 173 24.48 -8.67 -5.39
C ASP A 173 24.13 -7.63 -4.31
N LEU A 174 23.87 -8.05 -3.07
CA LEU A 174 23.76 -7.17 -1.92
C LEU A 174 25.14 -6.86 -1.33
N ASP A 175 25.35 -5.64 -0.83
CA ASP A 175 26.62 -5.27 -0.19
C ASP A 175 26.92 -6.22 1.00
N PRO A 176 28.16 -6.75 1.12
CA PRO A 176 28.55 -7.62 2.23
C PRO A 176 28.28 -7.02 3.62
N ALA A 177 28.42 -5.71 3.81
CA ALA A 177 28.15 -5.03 5.07
C ALA A 177 26.65 -5.09 5.42
N ILE A 178 25.77 -4.97 4.43
CA ILE A 178 24.33 -5.11 4.63
C ILE A 178 23.99 -6.54 5.03
N ARG A 179 24.55 -7.55 4.36
CA ARG A 179 24.33 -8.96 4.72
C ARG A 179 24.76 -9.29 6.15
N THR A 180 25.93 -8.79 6.56
CA THR A 180 26.40 -8.90 7.95
C THR A 180 25.40 -8.26 8.90
N ARG A 181 24.90 -7.07 8.57
CA ARG A 181 23.94 -6.35 9.41
C ARG A 181 22.58 -7.06 9.50
N ILE A 182 22.11 -7.69 8.43
CA ILE A 182 20.91 -8.54 8.45
C ILE A 182 21.12 -9.75 9.36
N THR A 183 22.30 -10.38 9.30
CA THR A 183 22.65 -11.51 10.17
C THR A 183 22.65 -11.10 11.64
N GLU A 184 23.23 -9.93 11.97
CA GLU A 184 23.18 -9.36 13.32
C GLU A 184 21.75 -9.09 13.79
N LEU A 185 20.89 -8.58 12.89
CA LEU A 185 19.49 -8.31 13.18
C LEU A 185 18.71 -9.59 13.53
N LEU A 186 18.98 -10.69 12.82
CA LEU A 186 18.39 -12.01 13.09
C LEU A 186 18.88 -12.60 14.42
N ALA A 187 20.15 -12.36 14.77
CA ALA A 187 20.76 -12.87 15.99
C ALA A 187 20.31 -12.13 17.26
N ASP A 188 19.75 -10.92 17.17
CA ASP A 188 19.31 -10.16 18.34
C ASP A 188 17.90 -10.58 18.81
N PRO A 189 17.74 -11.27 19.95
CA PRO A 189 16.43 -11.65 20.49
C PRO A 189 15.67 -10.47 21.13
N SER A 190 16.37 -9.40 21.52
CA SER A 190 15.81 -8.27 22.27
C SER A 190 14.97 -7.30 21.42
N VAL A 191 15.06 -7.41 20.10
CA VAL A 191 14.24 -6.68 19.13
C VAL A 191 12.77 -7.12 19.20
N ALA A 192 12.50 -8.37 19.58
CA ALA A 192 11.14 -8.88 19.74
C ALA A 192 10.42 -8.29 20.97
N SER A 193 11.14 -7.79 21.97
CA SER A 193 10.57 -7.38 23.27
C SER A 193 10.39 -5.87 23.45
N ARG A 194 10.93 -5.03 22.57
CA ARG A 194 10.93 -3.56 22.74
C ARG A 194 9.69 -2.84 22.18
N THR A 195 8.82 -3.52 21.44
CA THR A 195 7.75 -2.87 20.66
C THR A 195 6.37 -2.92 21.32
N THR A 196 6.21 -3.62 22.45
CA THR A 196 4.93 -3.79 23.16
C THR A 196 4.72 -2.84 24.33
N ALA A 197 5.62 -1.91 24.62
CA ALA A 197 5.39 -0.91 25.67
C ALA A 197 4.49 0.22 25.13
N PRO A 198 3.20 0.31 25.53
CA PRO A 198 2.42 1.51 25.28
C PRO A 198 3.13 2.68 25.96
N THR A 199 3.39 3.75 25.21
CA THR A 199 3.82 5.01 25.77
C THR A 199 2.65 5.56 26.61
N SER A 200 2.60 5.16 27.88
CA SER A 200 1.61 5.67 28.83
C SER A 200 1.68 7.20 28.84
N PRO A 201 0.54 7.91 28.68
CA PRO A 201 0.52 9.36 28.83
C PRO A 201 0.96 9.68 30.25
N ARG A 202 2.08 10.38 30.38
CA ARG A 202 2.59 10.89 31.66
C ARG A 202 1.53 11.81 32.25
N ALA A 203 0.73 11.29 33.19
CA ALA A 203 -0.30 12.03 33.89
C ALA A 203 0.33 13.28 34.53
N ARG A 204 -0.07 14.46 34.04
CA ARG A 204 0.23 15.74 34.67
C ARG A 204 -0.42 15.76 36.05
N ARG A 205 0.42 15.76 37.08
CA ARG A 205 0.01 15.96 38.48
C ARG A 205 -0.55 17.39 38.63
N PRO A 206 -1.79 17.59 39.12
CA PRO A 206 -2.31 18.93 39.34
C PRO A 206 -1.60 19.60 40.54
N PRO A 207 -1.50 20.94 40.56
CA PRO A 207 -0.89 21.68 41.65
C PRO A 207 -1.73 21.59 42.93
N ARG A 208 -1.05 21.46 44.08
CA ARG A 208 -1.65 21.46 45.42
C ARG A 208 -2.21 22.86 45.72
N PRO A 209 -3.46 22.98 46.20
CA PRO A 209 -3.95 24.26 46.72
C PRO A 209 -3.25 24.58 48.05
N THR A 210 -2.87 25.85 48.20
CA THR A 210 -2.39 26.51 49.42
C THR A 210 -3.55 26.91 50.31
#